data_AF-A0A4V0XIV4-F1
#
_entry.id   AF-A0A4V0XIV4-F1
#
_cell.length_a   1.000
_cell.length_b   1.000
_cell.length_c   1.000
_cell.angle_alpha   90.00
_cell.angle_beta   90.00
_cell.angle_gamma   90.00
#
_symmetry.space_group_name_H-M   'P 1'
#
loop_
_entity.id
_entity.type
_entity.pdbx_description
1 polymer ?
#
loop_
_entity_poly.entity_id
_entity_poly.type
_entity_poly.pdbx_seq_one_letter_code
_entity_poly.pdbx_strand_id
1 'polypeptide(L)'
;MLELIVVLPTLFACTLVAAQFGASLSGAVAVHQASVAGVQMASVLGRSNQAVLLAGIRSTVNDSLVSAGISTDSTGPGVWCAANLQIIVQERLSDPPVYAGSSGADGVAFQVVPAAAGIPADCVRVTVNVRLNQVAPDLLSSFGFSVTGRYVSAGALRSYNGS
;
A
#
# COMPACT_ATOMS: atom_id res chain seq x y z
N MET A 1 23.80 37.77 -17.81
CA MET A 1 23.04 36.86 -18.71
C MET A 1 23.43 35.39 -18.51
N LEU A 2 24.73 35.03 -18.51
CA LEU A 2 25.19 33.65 -18.30
C LEU A 2 24.69 33.03 -16.98
N GLU A 3 24.66 33.80 -15.90
CA GLU A 3 24.22 33.35 -14.57
C GLU A 3 22.75 32.90 -14.57
N LEU A 4 21.87 33.65 -15.25
CA LEU A 4 20.46 33.29 -15.38
C LEU A 4 20.25 32.02 -16.23
N ILE A 5 21.10 31.82 -17.25
CA ILE A 5 21.07 30.63 -18.12
C ILE A 5 21.45 29.36 -17.34
N VAL A 6 22.33 29.49 -16.34
CA VAL A 6 22.74 28.35 -15.50
C VAL A 6 21.75 28.14 -14.33
N VAL A 7 21.28 29.22 -13.70
CA VAL A 7 20.42 29.13 -12.51
C VAL A 7 19.02 28.62 -12.83
N LEU A 8 18.42 29.02 -13.96
CA LEU A 8 17.07 28.61 -14.34
C LEU A 8 16.90 27.08 -14.48
N PRO A 9 17.74 26.33 -15.22
CA PRO A 9 17.62 24.88 -15.32
C PRO A 9 17.93 24.17 -14.00
N THR A 10 18.85 24.71 -13.17
CA THR A 10 19.11 24.14 -11.84
C THR A 10 17.90 24.31 -10.92
N LEU A 11 17.29 25.49 -10.86
CA LEU A 11 16.07 25.72 -10.09
C LEU A 11 14.92 24.85 -10.59
N PHE A 12 14.76 24.72 -11.91
CA PHE A 12 13.74 23.85 -12.49
C PHE A 12 13.93 22.39 -12.05
N ALA A 13 15.16 21.85 -12.16
CA ALA A 13 15.47 20.50 -11.69
C ALA A 13 15.19 20.35 -10.18
N CYS A 14 15.59 21.31 -9.35
CA CYS A 14 15.29 21.29 -7.91
C CYS A 14 13.79 21.28 -7.62
N THR A 15 12.98 22.06 -8.35
CA THR A 15 11.53 22.07 -8.16
C THR A 15 10.87 20.75 -8.57
N LEU A 16 11.34 20.10 -9.64
CA LEU A 16 10.86 18.78 -10.04
C LEU A 16 11.18 17.71 -8.99
N VAL A 17 12.39 17.73 -8.43
CA VAL A 17 12.79 16.84 -7.33
C VAL A 17 11.89 17.05 -6.13
N ALA A 18 11.68 18.31 -5.71
CA ALA A 18 10.82 18.63 -4.57
C ALA A 18 9.37 18.17 -4.79
N ALA A 19 8.82 18.39 -6.00
CA ALA A 19 7.46 17.97 -6.34
C ALA A 19 7.30 16.43 -6.35
N GLN A 20 8.23 15.70 -6.97
CA GLN A 20 8.18 14.24 -7.02
C GLN A 20 8.35 13.61 -5.63
N PHE A 21 9.24 14.18 -4.79
CA PHE A 21 9.41 13.73 -3.41
C PHE A 21 8.21 14.06 -2.53
N GLY A 22 7.60 15.23 -2.70
CA GLY A 22 6.37 15.60 -2.00
C GLY A 22 5.21 14.67 -2.35
N ALA A 23 5.03 14.36 -3.63
CA ALA A 23 4.02 13.42 -4.10
C ALA A 23 4.25 12.00 -3.56
N SER A 24 5.50 11.51 -3.56
CA SER A 24 5.82 10.18 -3.05
C SER A 24 5.57 10.05 -1.55
N LEU A 25 5.89 11.07 -0.76
CA LEU A 25 5.57 11.12 0.67
C LEU A 25 4.06 11.17 0.92
N SER A 26 3.35 12.06 0.24
CA SER A 26 1.89 12.19 0.38
C SER A 26 1.20 10.88 0.08
N GLY A 27 1.57 10.23 -1.02
CA GLY A 27 0.99 8.97 -1.39
C GLY A 27 1.45 7.81 -0.50
N ALA A 28 2.66 7.83 0.07
CA ALA A 28 3.05 6.85 1.09
C ALA A 28 2.20 6.94 2.37
N VAL A 29 1.83 8.16 2.78
CA VAL A 29 0.87 8.37 3.88
C VAL A 29 -0.50 7.80 3.52
N ALA A 30 -0.98 8.00 2.29
CA ALA A 30 -2.25 7.41 1.84
C ALA A 30 -2.22 5.87 1.84
N VAL A 31 -1.11 5.25 1.40
CA VAL A 31 -0.93 3.78 1.47
C VAL A 31 -0.91 3.29 2.91
N HIS A 32 -0.28 4.04 3.83
CA HIS A 32 -0.32 3.74 5.25
C HIS A 32 -1.72 3.87 5.85
N GLN A 33 -2.47 4.91 5.50
CA GLN A 33 -3.86 5.07 5.94
C GLN A 33 -4.75 3.94 5.42
N ALA A 34 -4.54 3.51 4.16
CA ALA A 34 -5.25 2.38 3.58
C ALA A 34 -4.94 1.07 4.33
N SER A 35 -3.68 0.83 4.73
CA SER A 35 -3.35 -0.34 5.54
C SER A 35 -3.98 -0.29 6.92
N VAL A 36 -4.00 0.87 7.59
CA VAL A 36 -4.69 1.08 8.87
C VAL A 36 -6.20 0.80 8.74
N ALA A 37 -6.84 1.31 7.68
CA ALA A 37 -8.26 1.05 7.42
C ALA A 37 -8.53 -0.44 7.16
N GLY A 38 -7.65 -1.12 6.41
CA GLY A 38 -7.71 -2.56 6.19
C GLY A 38 -7.61 -3.36 7.49
N VAL A 39 -6.66 -3.03 8.37
CA VAL A 39 -6.54 -3.69 9.68
C VAL A 39 -7.74 -3.37 10.58
N GLN A 40 -8.30 -2.16 10.51
CA GLN A 40 -9.51 -1.83 11.26
C GLN A 40 -10.70 -2.67 10.82
N MET A 41 -10.88 -2.86 9.51
CA MET A 41 -11.90 -3.74 8.98
C MET A 41 -11.67 -5.18 9.45
N ALA A 42 -10.43 -5.66 9.40
CA ALA A 42 -10.07 -6.99 9.89
C ALA A 42 -10.38 -7.16 11.39
N SER A 43 -10.07 -6.15 12.20
CA SER A 43 -10.33 -6.12 13.64
C SER A 43 -11.83 -6.20 13.97
N VAL A 44 -12.68 -5.55 13.16
CA VAL A 44 -14.15 -5.54 13.33
C VAL A 44 -14.79 -6.83 12.81
N LEU A 45 -14.33 -7.34 11.67
CA LEU A 45 -14.80 -8.62 11.12
C LEU A 45 -14.42 -9.81 12.01
N GLY A 46 -13.41 -9.63 12.86
CA GLY A 46 -12.92 -10.69 13.73
C GLY A 46 -12.29 -11.84 12.94
N ARG A 47 -12.10 -12.96 13.63
CA ARG A 47 -11.62 -14.22 13.05
C ARG A 47 -12.76 -14.89 12.25
N SER A 48 -13.08 -14.32 11.10
CA SER A 48 -14.07 -14.84 10.14
C SER A 48 -13.40 -15.74 9.08
N ASN A 49 -14.17 -16.32 8.16
CA ASN A 49 -13.61 -17.07 7.03
C ASN A 49 -12.62 -16.20 6.24
N GLN A 50 -11.41 -16.71 6.00
CA GLN A 50 -10.31 -15.98 5.35
C GLN A 50 -10.73 -15.31 4.03
N ALA A 51 -11.61 -15.95 3.25
CA ALA A 51 -12.12 -15.39 2.00
C ALA A 51 -12.97 -14.11 2.20
N VAL A 52 -13.81 -14.10 3.23
CA VAL A 52 -14.67 -12.95 3.59
C VAL A 52 -13.83 -11.82 4.17
N LEU A 53 -12.87 -12.17 5.04
CA LEU A 53 -11.91 -11.24 5.62
C LEU A 53 -11.11 -10.53 4.51
N LEU A 54 -10.57 -11.29 3.56
CA LEU A 54 -9.77 -10.75 2.46
C LEU A 54 -10.61 -9.88 1.51
N ALA A 55 -11.86 -10.25 1.23
CA ALA A 55 -12.77 -9.45 0.41
C ALA A 55 -13.12 -8.11 1.08
N GLY A 56 -13.43 -8.12 2.38
CA GLY A 56 -13.71 -6.91 3.14
C GLY A 56 -12.50 -5.98 3.22
N ILE A 57 -11.32 -6.51 3.57
CA ILE A 57 -10.07 -5.74 3.61
C ILE A 57 -9.76 -5.14 2.24
N ARG A 58 -9.91 -5.92 1.17
CA ARG A 58 -9.69 -5.45 -0.21
C ARG A 58 -10.58 -4.27 -0.57
N SER A 59 -11.89 -4.36 -0.30
CA SER A 59 -12.82 -3.26 -0.58
C SER A 59 -12.43 -2.02 0.20
N THR A 60 -12.17 -2.13 1.51
CA THR A 60 -11.81 -0.99 2.37
C THR A 60 -10.49 -0.35 1.96
N VAL A 61 -9.47 -1.15 1.63
CA VAL A 61 -8.18 -0.66 1.13
C VAL A 61 -8.36 0.04 -0.21
N ASN A 62 -9.13 -0.55 -1.13
CA ASN A 62 -9.42 0.03 -2.43
C ASN A 62 -10.12 1.39 -2.31
N ASP A 63 -11.18 1.47 -1.50
CA ASP A 63 -11.92 2.71 -1.30
C ASP A 63 -11.05 3.82 -0.68
N SER A 64 -10.19 3.44 0.27
CA SER A 64 -9.22 4.37 0.89
C SER A 64 -8.22 4.91 -0.13
N LEU A 65 -7.66 4.05 -0.99
CA LEU A 65 -6.70 4.46 -2.01
C LEU A 65 -7.35 5.31 -3.11
N VAL A 66 -8.54 4.92 -3.58
CA VAL A 66 -9.31 5.69 -4.58
C VAL A 66 -9.65 7.09 -4.03
N SER A 67 -10.04 7.19 -2.76
CA SER A 67 -10.31 8.48 -2.12
C SER A 67 -9.08 9.40 -2.04
N ALA A 68 -7.88 8.81 -2.02
CA ALA A 68 -6.60 9.53 -2.08
C ALA A 68 -6.16 9.85 -3.51
N GLY A 69 -6.98 9.52 -4.53
CA GLY A 69 -6.66 9.71 -5.94
C GLY A 69 -5.62 8.71 -6.48
N ILE A 70 -5.31 7.66 -5.73
CA ILE A 70 -4.39 6.61 -6.16
C ILE A 70 -5.17 5.62 -7.02
N SER A 71 -4.75 5.50 -8.28
CA SER A 71 -5.32 4.53 -9.21
C SER A 71 -5.00 3.12 -8.72
N THR A 72 -6.06 2.40 -8.40
CA THR A 72 -6.03 0.99 -8.01
C THR A 72 -6.31 0.07 -9.19
N ASP A 73 -6.47 0.66 -10.39
CA ASP A 73 -7.03 0.08 -11.59
C ASP A 73 -5.99 -0.04 -12.72
N SER A 74 -6.38 -0.55 -13.89
CA SER A 74 -5.61 -0.43 -15.14
C SER A 74 -6.36 0.37 -16.25
N THR A 75 -7.51 0.98 -15.95
CA THR A 75 -8.45 1.57 -16.93
C THR A 75 -9.23 2.82 -16.47
N GLY A 76 -9.24 3.15 -15.18
CA GLY A 76 -9.79 4.35 -14.55
C GLY A 76 -10.10 4.14 -13.05
N PRO A 77 -10.13 5.20 -12.23
CA PRO A 77 -10.29 5.11 -10.77
C PRO A 77 -11.63 4.47 -10.36
N GLY A 78 -11.60 3.52 -9.41
CA GLY A 78 -12.80 2.99 -8.73
C GLY A 78 -13.02 1.48 -8.79
N VAL A 79 -12.25 0.73 -9.59
CA VAL A 79 -12.37 -0.74 -9.69
C VAL A 79 -11.04 -1.41 -9.34
N TRP A 80 -11.08 -2.42 -8.45
CA TRP A 80 -9.90 -3.16 -8.02
C TRP A 80 -9.12 -3.77 -9.20
N CYS A 81 -7.83 -3.44 -9.33
CA CYS A 81 -6.91 -4.12 -10.22
C CYS A 81 -5.73 -4.71 -9.46
N ALA A 82 -5.62 -6.02 -9.58
CA ALA A 82 -4.49 -6.80 -9.09
C ALA A 82 -3.13 -6.31 -9.64
N ALA A 83 -3.07 -5.65 -10.81
CA ALA A 83 -1.80 -5.34 -11.48
C ALA A 83 -0.92 -4.31 -10.73
N ASN A 84 -1.56 -3.39 -10.02
CA ASN A 84 -0.92 -2.23 -9.40
C ASN A 84 -0.88 -2.29 -7.86
N LEU A 85 -1.54 -3.30 -7.29
CA LEU A 85 -1.71 -3.47 -5.85
C LEU A 85 -1.40 -4.89 -5.40
N GLN A 86 -0.82 -4.99 -4.21
CA GLN A 86 -0.76 -6.23 -3.45
C GLN A 86 -1.25 -5.94 -2.05
N ILE A 87 -2.21 -6.72 -1.56
CA ILE A 87 -2.61 -6.71 -0.15
C ILE A 87 -2.16 -8.02 0.44
N ILE A 88 -1.40 -7.95 1.53
CA ILE A 88 -0.96 -9.10 2.28
C ILE A 88 -1.62 -9.04 3.65
N VAL A 89 -2.40 -10.05 3.98
CA VAL A 89 -3.05 -10.20 5.29
C VAL A 89 -2.39 -11.34 6.03
N GLN A 90 -2.01 -11.08 7.27
CA GLN A 90 -1.29 -12.01 8.09
C GLN A 90 -1.88 -12.04 9.48
N GLU A 91 -2.17 -13.24 9.95
CA GLU A 91 -2.65 -13.49 11.30
C GLU A 91 -1.90 -14.67 11.90
N ARG A 92 -1.63 -14.58 13.20
CA ARG A 92 -1.20 -15.73 14.00
C ARG A 92 -2.40 -16.12 14.84
N LEU A 93 -2.80 -17.39 14.85
CA LEU A 93 -3.82 -17.87 15.77
C LEU A 93 -3.17 -18.49 17.01
N SER A 94 -3.76 -18.26 18.18
CA SER A 94 -3.62 -19.12 19.36
C SER A 94 -4.94 -19.78 19.70
N ASP A 95 -4.82 -20.96 20.29
CA ASP A 95 -5.79 -22.03 20.56
C ASP A 95 -7.27 -21.63 20.81
N PRO A 96 -8.27 -22.38 20.29
CA PRO A 96 -8.14 -23.69 19.64
C PRO A 96 -7.58 -23.58 18.20
N PRO A 97 -6.87 -24.61 17.68
CA PRO A 97 -6.09 -24.55 16.46
C PRO A 97 -6.96 -24.98 15.28
N VAL A 98 -8.13 -24.38 15.13
CA VAL A 98 -9.09 -24.73 14.05
C VAL A 98 -8.65 -24.10 12.72
N TYR A 99 -7.82 -23.06 12.76
CA TYR A 99 -7.32 -22.38 11.56
C TYR A 99 -5.78 -22.29 11.63
N ALA A 100 -5.10 -22.78 10.59
CA ALA A 100 -3.67 -22.54 10.43
C ALA A 100 -3.45 -21.02 10.31
N GLY A 101 -2.47 -20.47 11.04
CA GLY A 101 -2.07 -19.06 10.89
C GLY A 101 -1.95 -18.72 9.41
N SER A 102 -2.80 -17.81 8.94
CA SER A 102 -3.02 -17.63 7.51
C SER A 102 -2.23 -16.41 7.03
N SER A 103 -1.51 -16.58 5.93
CA SER A 103 -0.86 -15.48 5.23
C SER A 103 -1.40 -15.50 3.80
N GLY A 104 -2.38 -14.65 3.54
CA GLY A 104 -3.01 -14.51 2.23
C GLY A 104 -2.47 -13.26 1.54
N ALA A 105 -2.21 -13.37 0.23
CA ALA A 105 -2.00 -12.20 -0.60
C ALA A 105 -3.09 -12.13 -1.67
N ASP A 106 -3.51 -10.91 -1.98
CA ASP A 106 -4.37 -10.61 -3.11
C ASP A 106 -3.68 -9.56 -3.99
N GLY A 107 -3.78 -9.73 -5.30
CA GLY A 107 -3.11 -8.85 -6.27
C GLY A 107 -1.77 -9.39 -6.80
N VAL A 108 -1.03 -8.55 -7.52
CA VAL A 108 0.28 -8.89 -8.10
C VAL A 108 1.32 -9.01 -6.99
N ALA A 109 2.13 -10.06 -7.05
CA ALA A 109 3.20 -10.25 -6.08
C ALA A 109 4.34 -9.24 -6.29
N PHE A 110 4.35 -8.15 -5.53
CA PHE A 110 5.49 -7.22 -5.43
C PHE A 110 6.51 -7.67 -4.38
N GLN A 111 6.01 -8.26 -3.29
CA GLN A 111 6.80 -8.78 -2.19
C GLN A 111 6.37 -10.21 -1.86
N VAL A 112 7.35 -11.04 -1.47
CA VAL A 112 7.08 -12.36 -0.90
C VAL A 112 6.30 -12.21 0.40
N VAL A 113 5.20 -12.95 0.53
CA VAL A 113 4.39 -12.99 1.74
C VAL A 113 5.26 -13.43 2.91
N PRO A 114 5.51 -12.56 3.92
CA PRO A 114 6.36 -12.94 5.03
C PRO A 114 5.66 -13.99 5.91
N ALA A 115 6.42 -14.72 6.72
CA ALA A 115 5.84 -15.64 7.69
C ALA A 115 5.06 -14.87 8.77
N ALA A 116 3.88 -15.36 9.15
CA ALA A 116 3.07 -14.80 10.25
C ALA A 116 3.64 -15.09 11.65
N ALA A 117 4.73 -15.84 11.77
CA ALA A 117 5.31 -16.26 13.05
C ALA A 117 5.73 -15.09 13.96
N GLY A 118 6.04 -13.93 13.39
CA GLY A 118 6.43 -12.72 14.14
C GLY A 118 5.27 -11.84 14.62
N ILE A 119 4.00 -12.21 14.37
CA ILE A 119 2.82 -11.43 14.76
C ILE A 119 2.26 -12.01 16.08
N PRO A 120 1.78 -11.20 17.04
CA PRO A 120 1.07 -11.69 18.22
C PRO A 120 -0.21 -12.46 17.87
N ALA A 121 -0.63 -13.40 18.71
CA ALA A 121 -1.70 -14.33 18.38
C ALA A 121 -3.12 -13.70 18.35
N ASP A 122 -3.30 -12.53 18.94
CA ASP A 122 -4.58 -11.80 18.93
C ASP A 122 -4.56 -10.62 17.96
N CYS A 123 -3.56 -10.57 17.08
CA CYS A 123 -3.33 -9.47 16.15
C CYS A 123 -3.44 -9.91 14.70
N VAL A 124 -3.90 -8.97 13.87
CA VAL A 124 -3.88 -9.05 12.41
C VAL A 124 -2.99 -7.94 11.86
N ARG A 125 -2.15 -8.30 10.90
CA ARG A 125 -1.32 -7.36 10.13
C ARG A 125 -1.84 -7.31 8.71
N VAL A 126 -2.07 -6.10 8.21
CA VAL A 126 -2.36 -5.86 6.79
C VAL A 126 -1.24 -5.01 6.23
N THR A 127 -0.62 -5.50 5.18
CA THR A 127 0.39 -4.80 4.40
C THR A 127 -0.18 -4.49 3.03
N VAL A 128 -0.11 -3.22 2.64
CA VAL A 128 -0.54 -2.75 1.33
C VAL A 128 0.69 -2.31 0.56
N ASN A 129 0.87 -2.88 -0.63
CA ASN A 129 1.91 -2.51 -1.57
C ASN A 129 1.27 -1.90 -2.80
N VAL A 130 1.75 -0.73 -3.21
CA VAL A 130 1.24 0.01 -4.38
C VAL A 130 2.41 0.40 -5.28
N ARG A 131 2.27 0.28 -6.59
CA ARG A 131 3.32 0.76 -7.50
C ARG A 131 3.54 2.27 -7.33
N LEU A 132 4.80 2.67 -7.26
CA LEU A 132 5.18 4.06 -6.98
C LEU A 132 4.71 5.02 -8.09
N ASN A 133 4.56 4.54 -9.33
CA ASN A 133 4.03 5.33 -10.44
C ASN A 133 2.53 5.64 -10.35
N GLN A 134 1.78 4.97 -9.46
CA GLN A 134 0.38 5.33 -9.13
C GLN A 134 0.30 6.33 -7.97
N VAL A 135 1.43 6.55 -7.29
CA VAL A 135 1.53 7.33 -6.05
C VAL A 135 2.23 8.66 -6.31
N ALA A 136 3.21 8.67 -7.22
CA ALA A 136 3.95 9.86 -7.62
C ALA A 136 4.21 9.85 -9.13
N PRO A 137 4.17 11.04 -9.78
CA PRO A 137 4.54 11.17 -11.18
C PRO A 137 6.04 10.93 -11.39
N ASP A 138 6.41 10.38 -12.55
CA ASP A 138 7.80 10.10 -12.92
C ASP A 138 8.47 11.31 -13.60
N LEU A 139 8.53 12.43 -12.87
CA LEU A 139 8.99 13.74 -13.37
C LEU A 139 10.49 13.75 -13.70
N LEU A 140 11.27 12.91 -13.03
CA LEU A 140 12.73 12.81 -13.21
C LEU A 140 13.15 11.72 -14.22
N SER A 141 12.18 11.04 -14.85
CA SER A 141 12.45 9.97 -15.83
C SER A 141 13.33 10.42 -16.99
N SER A 142 13.11 11.64 -17.49
CA SER A 142 13.90 12.27 -18.56
C SER A 142 15.35 12.57 -18.16
N PHE A 143 15.64 12.61 -16.85
CA PHE A 143 16.98 12.79 -16.28
C PHE A 143 17.64 11.46 -15.88
N GLY A 144 17.03 10.32 -16.23
CA GLY A 144 17.54 8.99 -15.93
C GLY A 144 17.15 8.45 -14.55
N PHE A 145 16.35 9.18 -13.77
CA PHE A 145 15.83 8.73 -12.48
C PHE A 145 14.36 8.34 -12.62
N SER A 146 14.10 7.06 -12.86
CA SER A 146 12.73 6.54 -12.99
C SER A 146 12.24 5.86 -11.71
N VAL A 147 10.98 6.13 -11.36
CA VAL A 147 10.24 5.39 -10.31
C VAL A 147 9.54 4.13 -10.83
N THR A 148 9.66 3.84 -12.12
CA THR A 148 9.05 2.66 -12.74
C THR A 148 9.59 1.37 -12.13
N GLY A 149 8.68 0.43 -11.82
CA GLY A 149 9.03 -0.85 -11.18
C GLY A 149 9.30 -0.76 -9.68
N ARG A 150 9.26 0.43 -9.07
CA ARG A 150 9.29 0.61 -7.62
C ARG A 150 7.87 0.52 -7.05
N TYR A 151 7.77 0.18 -5.77
CA TYR A 151 6.52 0.17 -5.03
C TYR A 151 6.72 0.81 -3.65
N VAL A 152 5.62 1.30 -3.09
CA VAL A 152 5.51 1.73 -1.70
C VAL A 152 4.83 0.62 -0.93
N SER A 153 5.39 0.27 0.22
CA SER A 153 4.84 -0.71 1.13
C SER A 153 4.52 -0.04 2.45
N ALA A 154 3.30 -0.26 2.97
CA ALA A 154 2.96 0.12 4.32
C ALA A 154 2.20 -1.02 5.01
N GLY A 155 2.67 -1.39 6.21
CA GLY A 155 2.03 -2.36 7.08
C GLY A 155 1.48 -1.72 8.33
N ALA A 156 0.29 -2.15 8.75
CA ALA A 156 -0.29 -1.82 10.04
C ALA A 156 -0.62 -3.10 10.80
N LEU A 157 -0.62 -3.04 12.13
CA LEU A 157 -0.93 -4.15 13.02
C LEU A 157 -1.92 -3.68 14.07
N ARG A 158 -2.96 -4.48 14.34
CA ARG A 158 -3.89 -4.21 15.44
C ARG A 158 -4.56 -5.49 15.93
N SER A 159 -4.98 -5.44 17.18
CA SER A 159 -5.67 -6.56 17.84
C SER A 159 -7.09 -6.72 17.32
N TYR A 160 -7.60 -7.95 17.30
CA TYR A 160 -9.02 -8.21 17.06
C TYR A 160 -9.87 -7.60 18.18
N ASN A 161 -11.00 -6.99 17.82
CA ASN A 161 -11.92 -6.41 18.79
C ASN A 161 -12.81 -7.51 19.36
N GLY A 162 -12.63 -7.88 20.64
CA GLY A 162 -13.44 -8.90 21.32
C GLY A 162 -12.75 -10.22 21.64
N SER A 163 -11.49 -10.19 22.10
CA SER A 163 -10.94 -11.30 22.90
C SER A 163 -11.68 -11.42 24.23
#